data_AF-A0AAW4WRF4-F1
#
_entry.id   AF-A0AAW4WRF4-F1
#
_cell.length_a   1.000
_cell.length_b   1.000
_cell.length_c   1.000
_cell.angle_alpha   90.00
_cell.angle_beta   90.00
_cell.angle_gamma   90.00
#
_symmetry.space_group_name_H-M   'P 1'
#
loop_
_entity.id
_entity.type
_entity.pdbx_description
1 polymer ?
#
loop_
_entity_poly.entity_id
_entity_poly.type
_entity_poly.pdbx_seq_one_letter_code
_entity_poly.pdbx_strand_id
1 'polypeptide(L)' 'RRIPAHTHHIKHGLWDKSASGSHEVRGKTLGIIGYGNIGSQLSVLAEALGMRVVFYDIEEKLALGNAHR' A
#
# COMPACT_ATOMS: atom_id res chain seq x y z
N ARG A 1 6.29 -8.94 0.77
CA ARG A 1 7.22 -8.90 1.92
C ARG A 1 6.85 -9.87 3.04
N ARG A 2 5.58 -10.20 3.31
CA ARG A 2 5.14 -11.29 4.24
C ARG A 2 5.80 -11.27 5.63
N ILE A 3 6.17 -10.08 6.13
CA ILE A 3 6.92 -9.93 7.39
C ILE A 3 6.22 -10.62 8.58
N PRO A 4 4.89 -10.54 8.78
CA PRO A 4 4.25 -11.24 9.89
C PRO A 4 4.50 -12.75 9.91
N ALA A 5 4.46 -13.42 8.74
CA ALA A 5 4.74 -14.85 8.62
C ALA A 5 6.22 -15.16 8.90
N HIS A 6 7.14 -14.37 8.33
CA HIS A 6 8.57 -14.55 8.60
C HIS A 6 8.92 -14.33 10.08
N THR A 7 8.27 -13.34 10.73
CA THR A 7 8.41 -13.12 12.19
C THR A 7 7.92 -14.33 12.99
N HIS A 8 6.79 -14.93 12.58
CA HIS A 8 6.30 -16.16 13.22
C HIS A 8 7.31 -17.31 13.06
N HIS A 9 7.83 -17.55 11.86
CA HIS A 9 8.85 -18.59 11.61
C HIS A 9 10.08 -18.42 12.50
N ILE A 10 10.61 -17.20 12.60
CA ILE A 10 11.79 -16.91 13.44
C ILE A 10 11.52 -17.20 14.91
N LYS A 11 10.32 -16.85 15.43
CA LYS A 11 9.93 -17.17 16.81
C LYS A 11 9.91 -18.68 17.09
N HIS A 12 9.77 -19.51 16.06
CA HIS A 12 9.82 -20.97 16.15
C HIS A 12 11.16 -21.56 15.67
N GLY A 13 12.22 -20.76 15.57
CA GLY A 13 13.55 -21.21 15.18
C GLY A 13 13.72 -21.51 13.69
N LEU A 14 12.71 -21.22 12.87
CA LEU A 14 12.75 -21.42 11.42
C LEU A 14 13.23 -20.13 10.71
N TRP A 15 14.32 -20.24 9.97
CA TRP A 15 14.83 -19.16 9.12
C TRP A 15 14.46 -19.38 7.65
N ASP A 16 13.32 -18.84 7.24
CA ASP A 16 12.83 -18.90 5.85
C ASP A 16 13.37 -17.72 5.02
N LYS A 17 14.56 -17.89 4.44
CA LYS A 17 15.23 -16.88 3.58
C LYS A 17 14.84 -17.07 2.11
N SER A 18 13.62 -16.65 1.77
CA SER A 18 13.11 -16.71 0.40
C SER A 18 12.55 -15.36 -0.06
N ALA A 19 12.80 -15.01 -1.33
CA ALA A 19 12.17 -13.87 -1.98
C ALA A 19 10.82 -14.22 -2.64
N SER A 20 10.44 -15.51 -2.67
CA SER A 20 9.19 -15.95 -3.28
C SER A 20 7.99 -15.23 -2.65
N GLY A 21 7.08 -14.72 -3.48
CA GLY A 21 5.92 -13.95 -3.04
C GLY A 21 6.22 -12.60 -2.39
N SER A 22 7.47 -12.13 -2.42
CA SER A 22 7.83 -10.78 -1.96
C SER A 22 7.91 -9.80 -3.11
N HIS A 23 7.26 -8.65 -2.92
CA HIS A 23 7.14 -7.59 -3.91
C HIS A 23 7.51 -6.25 -3.30
N GLU A 24 8.06 -5.36 -4.12
CA GLU A 24 8.16 -3.94 -3.83
C GLU A 24 6.81 -3.24 -4.08
N VAL A 25 6.58 -2.14 -3.38
CA VAL A 25 5.37 -1.32 -3.54
C VAL A 25 5.52 -0.30 -4.66
N ARG A 26 6.74 0.13 -4.99
CA ARG A 26 7.01 1.09 -6.05
C ARG A 26 6.47 0.57 -7.40
N GLY A 27 5.80 1.45 -8.13
CA GLY A 27 5.15 1.15 -9.42
C GLY A 27 3.84 0.36 -9.33
N LYS A 28 3.46 -0.15 -8.15
CA LYS A 28 2.18 -0.81 -7.95
C LYS A 28 1.04 0.21 -7.82
N THR A 29 -0.18 -0.25 -8.03
CA THR A 29 -1.39 0.57 -7.89
C THR A 29 -2.02 0.33 -6.52
N LEU A 30 -2.29 1.40 -5.77
CA LEU A 30 -3.08 1.38 -4.54
C LEU A 30 -4.50 1.87 -4.85
N GLY A 31 -5.50 1.04 -4.55
CA GLY A 31 -6.90 1.42 -4.59
C GLY A 31 -7.39 1.85 -3.20
N ILE A 32 -7.99 3.03 -3.09
CA ILE A 32 -8.54 3.58 -1.84
C ILE A 32 -10.07 3.69 -1.98
N ILE A 33 -10.83 3.09 -1.07
CA ILE A 33 -12.28 3.24 -0.99
C ILE A 33 -12.59 4.14 0.22
N GLY A 34 -13.14 5.32 -0.03
CA GLY A 34 -13.29 6.41 0.93
C GLY A 34 -12.09 7.35 0.90
N TYR A 35 -12.27 8.55 0.32
CA TYR A 35 -11.24 9.57 0.11
C TYR A 35 -11.48 10.82 0.96
N GLY A 36 -11.77 10.58 2.25
CA GLY A 36 -11.78 11.61 3.30
C GLY A 36 -10.37 11.90 3.85
N ASN A 37 -10.28 12.49 5.05
CA ASN A 37 -8.99 12.92 5.64
C ASN A 37 -7.91 11.83 5.68
N ILE A 38 -8.27 10.59 6.04
CA ILE A 38 -7.31 9.49 6.11
C ILE A 38 -6.91 9.04 4.70
N GLY A 39 -7.88 8.88 3.80
CA GLY A 39 -7.62 8.42 2.43
C GLY A 39 -6.73 9.38 1.64
N SER A 40 -6.95 10.69 1.81
CA SER A 40 -6.17 11.72 1.15
C SER A 40 -4.76 11.89 1.74
N GLN A 41 -4.56 11.67 3.04
CA GLN A 41 -3.22 11.63 3.62
C GLN A 41 -2.47 10.36 3.21
N LEU A 42 -3.16 9.23 3.16
CA LEU A 42 -2.60 7.95 2.74
C LEU A 42 -2.13 8.01 1.29
N SER A 43 -2.89 8.63 0.39
CA SER A 43 -2.51 8.76 -1.02
C SER A 43 -1.22 9.56 -1.21
N VAL A 44 -1.03 10.64 -0.45
CA VAL A 44 0.21 11.44 -0.46
C VAL A 44 1.41 10.58 -0.06
N LEU A 45 1.28 9.76 0.98
CA LEU A 45 2.36 8.85 1.40
C LEU A 45 2.62 7.74 0.36
N ALA A 46 1.56 7.18 -0.23
CA ALA A 46 1.68 6.15 -1.26
C ALA A 46 2.37 6.69 -2.53
N GLU A 47 2.04 7.90 -2.95
CA GLU A 47 2.70 8.60 -4.05
C GLU A 47 4.19 8.84 -3.74
N ALA A 48 4.53 9.30 -2.53
CA ALA A 48 5.92 9.47 -2.11
C ALA A 48 6.73 8.15 -2.14
N LEU A 49 6.06 7.00 -2.00
CA LEU A 49 6.64 5.66 -2.16
C LEU A 49 6.69 5.19 -3.62
N GLY A 50 6.27 6.03 -4.57
CA GLY A 50 6.27 5.76 -6.01
C GLY A 50 5.13 4.84 -6.45
N MET A 51 4.02 4.80 -5.72
CA MET A 51 2.82 4.07 -6.13
C MET A 51 1.94 4.93 -7.05
N ARG A 52 1.09 4.27 -7.83
CA ARG A 52 -0.03 4.90 -8.55
C ARG A 52 -1.27 4.82 -7.68
N VAL A 53 -1.96 5.93 -7.42
CA VAL A 53 -3.15 5.90 -6.56
C VAL A 53 -4.41 6.00 -7.41
N VAL A 54 -5.36 5.11 -7.14
CA VAL A 54 -6.74 5.22 -7.62
C VAL A 54 -7.68 5.26 -6.43
N PHE A 55 -8.76 6.04 -6.48
CA PHE A 55 -9.68 6.12 -5.35
C PHE A 55 -11.14 6.17 -5.79
N TYR A 56 -12.01 5.69 -4.93
CA TYR A 56 -13.46 5.81 -5.08
C TYR A 56 -14.09 6.37 -3.81
N ASP A 57 -15.00 7.32 -3.99
CA ASP A 57 -15.84 7.88 -2.93
C ASP A 57 -17.23 8.16 -3.51
N ILE A 58 -18.25 8.06 -2.65
CA ILE A 58 -19.65 8.33 -2.98
C ILE A 58 -19.88 9.84 -3.16
N GLU A 59 -19.12 10.65 -2.45
CA GLU A 59 -19.09 12.10 -2.62
C GLU A 59 -18.00 12.50 -3.62
N GLU A 60 -18.18 13.64 -4.27
CA GLU A 60 -17.12 14.21 -5.08
C GLU A 60 -15.96 14.68 -4.18
N LYS A 61 -14.76 14.18 -4.44
CA LYS A 61 -13.54 14.53 -3.71
C LYS A 61 -12.48 15.01 -4.68
N LEU A 62 -11.78 16.08 -4.29
CA LEU A 62 -10.65 16.58 -5.06
C LEU A 62 -9.51 15.56 -5.03
N ALA A 63 -9.05 15.16 -6.20
CA ALA A 63 -7.83 14.37 -6.34
C ALA A 63 -6.61 15.17 -5.84
N LEU A 64 -5.71 14.51 -5.13
CA LEU A 64 -4.43 15.09 -4.72
C LEU A 64 -3.30 14.38 -5.45
N GLY A 65 -2.34 15.15 -5.99
CA GLY A 65 -1.15 14.62 -6.64
C GLY A 65 -1.46 13.69 -7.82
N ASN A 66 -0.93 12.48 -7.79
CA ASN A 66 -1.13 11.47 -8.83
C ASN A 66 -2.36 10.57 -8.63
N ALA A 67 -3.23 10.91 -7.68
CA ALA A 67 -4.44 10.15 -7.41
C ALA A 67 -5.49 10.38 -8.51
N HIS A 68 -6.11 9.31 -8.99
CA HIS A 68 -7.18 9.36 -9.99
C HIS A 68 -8.45 8.68 -9.49
N ARG A 69 -9.61 9.18 -9.90
CA ARG A 69 -10.92 8.58 -9.59
C ARG A 69 -11.28 7.47 -10.57
#